data_AF-A0A7J0CTZ3-F1
#
_entry.id   AF-A0A7J0CTZ3-F1
#
_cell.length_a   1.000
_cell.length_b   1.000
_cell.length_c   1.000
_cell.angle_alpha   90.00
_cell.angle_beta   90.00
_cell.angle_gamma   90.00
#
_symmetry.space_group_name_H-M   'P 1'
#
loop_
_entity.id
_entity.type
_entity.pdbx_description
1 polymer ?
#
loop_
_entity_poly.entity_id
_entity_poly.type
_entity_poly.pdbx_seq_one_letter_code
_entity_poly.pdbx_strand_id
1 'polypeptide(L)'
;MRDAEAEGAPDGTPTLLEDDGFRREFSSLHRYFRDARLLRLRRVNGKLIAVFRTGENAEDIRVLRWALGADGSAGAFLDAQGERDHAFPPSHDFEWTVAGREAHVPGRHPHIAIGKGGGLFVDTLGGTLTVKVTDDTESPDGIYEEPVEEPLQSLADADVEYAEVGPLVLLRVRPYKETAWRHLVFNSLLSTVQRLDSIGPACHRLPEDQGIIFPGGYYLTTGTAKTFDTAEELAEPVFEGAVRSPNGEDVLYVFRSRDGVRSLLLPYNLIRQEVATPLTGRGHALLDDGTLVLLRDSPDGPARVHPLQRWQTPYVSDTYAASRPAGTGPLARTGNADLVRGISDCLALAHGVRDMTPTTAVYGQLAADCGRAQDRYHWLSDPELGSLAEPLGELRATAQQVLAEFTAVQELTRRAADALEETSTRITALVRRVRGRCRGRPPRGWSG
;
A
#
# COMPACT_ATOMS: atom_id res chain seq x y z
N MET A 1 -16.08 -46.74 19.46
CA MET A 1 -17.39 -46.51 20.11
C MET A 1 -17.14 -46.37 21.60
N ARG A 2 -16.88 -45.14 22.02
CA ARG A 2 -16.95 -44.64 23.39
C ARG A 2 -17.28 -43.17 23.19
N ASP A 3 -18.54 -42.84 23.46
CA ASP A 3 -19.07 -41.50 23.44
C ASP A 3 -18.31 -40.67 24.46
N ALA A 4 -17.62 -39.63 23.99
CA ALA A 4 -17.19 -38.55 24.84
C ALA A 4 -18.38 -37.61 24.95
N GLU A 5 -19.15 -37.79 26.02
CA GLU A 5 -20.20 -36.88 26.45
C GLU A 5 -19.62 -35.46 26.50
N ALA A 6 -20.24 -34.55 25.75
CA ALA A 6 -19.99 -33.14 25.87
C ALA A 6 -20.41 -32.71 27.28
N GLU A 7 -19.43 -32.38 28.11
CA GLU A 7 -19.63 -31.82 29.44
C GLU A 7 -20.56 -30.61 29.34
N GLY A 8 -21.72 -30.70 30.01
CA GLY A 8 -22.80 -29.73 29.94
C GLY A 8 -22.36 -28.34 30.37
N ALA A 9 -22.74 -27.34 29.58
CA ALA A 9 -22.66 -25.94 29.96
C ALA A 9 -23.46 -25.69 31.25
N PRO A 10 -23.01 -24.80 32.15
CA PRO A 10 -23.69 -24.57 33.42
C PRO A 10 -25.11 -24.02 33.21
N ASP A 11 -26.04 -24.60 33.97
CA ASP A 11 -27.48 -24.34 33.98
C ASP A 11 -27.82 -22.84 34.14
N GLY A 12 -28.72 -22.36 33.27
CA GLY A 12 -29.56 -21.19 33.53
C GLY A 12 -29.44 -19.99 32.57
N THR A 13 -28.44 -19.97 31.68
CA THR A 13 -28.37 -18.93 30.62
C THR A 13 -28.85 -19.56 29.31
N PRO A 14 -29.87 -19.01 28.63
CA PRO A 14 -30.25 -19.48 27.30
C PRO A 14 -29.00 -19.51 26.43
N THR A 15 -28.73 -20.62 25.74
CA THR A 15 -27.64 -20.61 24.76
C THR A 15 -27.92 -19.52 23.72
N LEU A 16 -26.90 -19.04 23.03
CA LEU A 16 -26.97 -17.91 22.08
C LEU A 16 -28.17 -18.00 21.09
N LEU A 17 -28.56 -19.21 20.71
CA LEU A 17 -29.65 -19.51 19.77
C LEU A 17 -31.00 -19.84 20.44
N GLU A 18 -31.03 -19.99 21.76
CA GLU A 18 -32.22 -20.32 22.55
C GLU A 18 -32.91 -19.10 23.15
N ASP A 19 -32.28 -17.94 23.10
CA ASP A 19 -32.89 -16.66 23.48
C ASP A 19 -34.18 -16.38 22.69
N ASP A 20 -35.27 -16.09 23.42
CA ASP A 20 -36.60 -15.88 22.82
C ASP A 20 -36.65 -14.61 21.95
N GLY A 21 -35.88 -13.57 22.31
CA GLY A 21 -35.72 -12.36 21.51
C GLY A 21 -35.06 -12.69 20.17
N PHE A 22 -33.96 -13.43 20.19
CA PHE A 22 -33.30 -13.91 18.99
C PHE A 22 -34.24 -14.74 18.11
N ARG A 23 -34.92 -15.75 18.68
CA ARG A 23 -35.83 -16.63 17.93
C ARG A 23 -36.94 -15.86 17.24
N ARG A 24 -37.48 -14.83 17.90
CA ARG A 24 -38.50 -13.95 17.32
C ARG A 24 -37.93 -13.16 16.14
N GLU A 25 -36.80 -12.49 16.31
CA GLU A 25 -36.18 -11.70 15.23
C GLU A 25 -35.73 -12.57 14.06
N PHE A 26 -35.14 -13.73 14.34
CA PHE A 26 -34.70 -14.70 13.32
C PHE A 26 -35.88 -15.27 12.53
N SER A 27 -36.99 -15.61 13.21
CA SER A 27 -38.21 -16.08 12.54
C SER A 27 -38.84 -14.97 11.69
N SER A 28 -38.87 -13.74 12.19
CA SER A 28 -39.33 -12.57 11.43
C SER A 28 -38.47 -12.34 10.18
N LEU A 29 -37.14 -12.42 10.31
CA LEU A 29 -36.20 -12.27 9.20
C LEU A 29 -36.56 -13.22 8.04
N HIS A 30 -36.69 -14.51 8.31
CA HIS A 30 -37.03 -15.50 7.27
C HIS A 30 -38.49 -15.45 6.81
N ARG A 31 -39.40 -14.90 7.63
CA ARG A 31 -40.81 -14.68 7.24
C ARG A 31 -40.94 -13.56 6.21
N TYR A 32 -40.21 -12.47 6.40
CA TYR A 32 -40.32 -11.27 5.56
C TYR A 32 -39.33 -11.25 4.39
N PHE A 33 -38.17 -11.90 4.54
CA PHE A 33 -37.11 -11.90 3.53
C PHE A 33 -36.84 -13.34 3.07
N ARG A 34 -37.37 -13.70 1.90
CA ARG A 34 -37.23 -15.04 1.32
C ARG A 34 -35.77 -15.42 1.08
N ASP A 35 -34.95 -14.45 0.65
CA ASP A 35 -33.55 -14.66 0.30
C ASP A 35 -32.59 -14.37 1.46
N ALA A 36 -33.12 -14.34 2.70
CA ALA A 36 -32.35 -14.15 3.91
C ALA A 36 -31.24 -15.21 4.01
N ARG A 37 -29.98 -14.76 3.96
CA ARG A 37 -28.81 -15.64 4.10
C ARG A 37 -27.74 -15.00 4.98
N LEU A 38 -27.14 -15.83 5.83
CA LEU A 38 -26.03 -15.41 6.67
C LEU A 38 -24.80 -15.14 5.78
N LEU A 39 -24.29 -13.91 5.84
CA LEU A 39 -23.04 -13.54 5.18
C LEU A 39 -21.82 -13.79 6.07
N ARG A 40 -21.99 -13.71 7.40
CA ARG A 40 -21.08 -13.02 8.34
C ARG A 40 -21.40 -13.32 9.80
N LEU A 41 -20.53 -14.02 10.54
CA LEU A 41 -20.39 -13.88 12.00
C LEU A 41 -19.06 -13.20 12.34
N ARG A 42 -19.09 -12.10 13.11
CA ARG A 42 -17.84 -11.44 13.57
C ARG A 42 -17.98 -10.80 14.95
N ARG A 43 -16.85 -10.66 15.65
CA ARG A 43 -16.75 -9.93 16.92
C ARG A 43 -16.36 -8.47 16.65
N VAL A 44 -17.08 -7.50 17.24
CA VAL A 44 -16.82 -6.06 17.08
C VAL A 44 -17.20 -5.35 18.38
N ASN A 45 -16.30 -4.51 18.92
CA ASN A 45 -16.59 -3.64 20.08
C ASN A 45 -17.29 -4.34 21.25
N GLY A 46 -16.83 -5.53 21.63
CA GLY A 46 -17.43 -6.33 22.73
C GLY A 46 -18.80 -6.93 22.39
N LYS A 47 -19.16 -7.01 21.11
CA LYS A 47 -20.39 -7.66 20.62
C LYS A 47 -20.06 -8.76 19.64
N LEU A 48 -20.90 -9.77 19.57
CA LEU A 48 -20.98 -10.69 18.44
C LEU A 48 -22.08 -10.19 17.52
N ILE A 49 -21.79 -10.08 16.23
CA ILE A 49 -22.78 -9.69 15.23
C ILE A 49 -22.94 -10.79 14.17
N ALA A 50 -24.19 -11.05 13.78
CA ALA A 50 -24.55 -11.90 12.64
C ALA A 50 -25.17 -11.02 11.56
N VAL A 51 -24.50 -10.94 10.41
CA VAL A 51 -24.89 -10.12 9.27
C VAL A 51 -25.62 -11.00 8.26
N PHE A 52 -26.89 -10.69 8.02
CA PHE A 52 -27.73 -11.35 7.03
C PHE A 52 -27.96 -10.44 5.84
N ARG A 53 -27.87 -10.98 4.63
CA ARG A 53 -28.39 -10.31 3.43
C ARG A 53 -29.89 -10.53 3.35
N THR A 54 -30.65 -9.48 3.04
CA THR A 54 -32.11 -9.51 2.92
C THR A 54 -32.63 -9.14 1.53
N GLY A 55 -31.79 -8.63 0.64
CA GLY A 55 -32.16 -8.22 -0.71
C GLY A 55 -31.04 -8.45 -1.74
N GLU A 56 -31.20 -7.85 -2.92
CA GLU A 56 -30.24 -7.94 -4.02
C GLU A 56 -29.06 -6.98 -3.85
N ASN A 57 -29.28 -5.81 -3.25
CA ASN A 57 -28.21 -4.84 -3.03
C ASN A 57 -27.30 -5.29 -1.89
N ALA A 58 -26.01 -4.95 -1.97
CA ALA A 58 -25.04 -5.26 -0.92
C ALA A 58 -25.40 -4.60 0.43
N GLU A 59 -26.11 -3.48 0.40
CA GLU A 59 -26.54 -2.70 1.57
C GLU A 59 -27.85 -3.21 2.20
N ASP A 60 -28.58 -4.09 1.52
CA ASP A 60 -29.79 -4.70 2.04
C ASP A 60 -29.42 -5.78 3.08
N ILE A 61 -29.09 -5.33 4.28
CA ILE A 61 -28.64 -6.17 5.39
C ILE A 61 -29.51 -6.03 6.64
N ARG A 62 -29.55 -7.11 7.42
CA ARG A 62 -30.02 -7.11 8.81
C ARG A 62 -28.94 -7.67 9.70
N VAL A 63 -28.68 -6.99 10.82
CA VAL A 63 -27.57 -7.35 11.70
C VAL A 63 -28.10 -7.62 13.10
N LEU A 64 -28.01 -8.89 13.49
CA LEU A 64 -28.38 -9.39 14.81
C LEU A 64 -27.18 -9.28 15.75
N ARG A 65 -27.40 -8.89 17.00
CA ARG A 65 -26.34 -8.58 17.95
C ARG A 65 -26.50 -9.31 19.27
N TRP A 66 -25.38 -9.76 19.83
CA TRP A 66 -25.27 -10.28 21.19
C TRP A 66 -24.18 -9.51 21.93
N ALA A 67 -24.37 -9.29 23.23
CA ALA A 67 -23.28 -8.85 24.09
C ALA A 67 -22.23 -9.95 24.18
N LEU A 68 -20.95 -9.59 24.36
CA LEU A 68 -19.91 -10.54 24.75
C LEU A 68 -19.46 -10.27 26.19
N GLY A 69 -19.17 -11.33 26.92
CA GLY A 69 -18.49 -11.27 28.20
C GLY A 69 -17.04 -10.76 28.05
N ALA A 70 -16.42 -10.38 29.16
CA ALA A 70 -15.03 -9.92 29.18
C ALA A 70 -14.03 -11.01 28.72
N ASP A 71 -14.42 -12.27 28.85
CA ASP A 71 -13.71 -13.47 28.38
C ASP A 71 -14.05 -13.85 26.92
N GLY A 72 -14.86 -13.03 26.22
CA GLY A 72 -15.31 -13.30 24.86
C GLY A 72 -16.42 -14.35 24.76
N SER A 73 -16.99 -14.80 25.88
CA SER A 73 -18.16 -15.67 25.91
C SER A 73 -19.40 -14.96 25.36
N ALA A 74 -20.31 -15.72 24.75
CA ALA A 74 -21.56 -15.19 24.24
C ALA A 74 -22.48 -14.79 25.40
N GLY A 75 -22.90 -13.53 25.43
CA GLY A 75 -23.89 -12.99 26.35
C GLY A 75 -25.29 -12.89 25.75
N ALA A 76 -26.14 -12.08 26.39
CA ALA A 76 -27.53 -11.90 26.00
C ALA A 76 -27.70 -11.33 24.58
N PHE A 77 -28.77 -11.74 23.90
CA PHE A 77 -29.21 -11.11 22.66
C PHE A 77 -29.62 -9.66 22.94
N LEU A 78 -29.21 -8.75 22.06
CA LEU A 78 -29.49 -7.33 22.18
C LEU A 78 -30.69 -6.95 21.31
N ASP A 79 -30.51 -7.04 19.99
CA ASP A 79 -31.52 -6.68 18.99
C ASP A 79 -31.05 -7.05 17.56
N ALA A 80 -31.86 -6.67 16.57
CA ALA A 80 -31.58 -6.77 15.14
C ALA A 80 -31.29 -5.41 14.47
N GLN A 81 -30.65 -4.47 15.19
CA GLN A 81 -30.35 -3.10 14.74
C GLN A 81 -28.84 -2.81 14.68
N GLY A 82 -28.05 -3.81 14.29
CA GLY A 82 -26.59 -3.73 14.27
C GLY A 82 -25.96 -3.19 12.99
N GLU A 83 -26.72 -2.61 12.06
CA GLU A 83 -26.20 -2.18 10.76
C GLU A 83 -25.03 -1.21 10.91
N ARG A 84 -25.09 -0.32 11.90
CA ARG A 84 -23.99 0.61 12.24
C ARG A 84 -22.76 -0.07 12.84
N ASP A 85 -22.91 -1.23 13.48
CA ASP A 85 -21.78 -2.03 13.97
C ASP A 85 -21.12 -2.84 12.83
N HIS A 86 -21.80 -2.97 11.68
CA HIS A 86 -21.24 -3.55 10.45
C HIS A 86 -20.58 -2.48 9.57
N ALA A 87 -19.64 -1.73 10.15
CA ALA A 87 -18.76 -0.85 9.40
C ALA A 87 -17.46 -1.56 9.01
N PHE A 88 -16.97 -1.25 7.82
CA PHE A 88 -15.59 -1.56 7.41
C PHE A 88 -14.67 -0.40 7.81
N PRO A 89 -13.40 -0.67 8.14
CA PRO A 89 -12.41 0.38 8.24
C PRO A 89 -12.28 1.16 6.92
N PRO A 90 -11.64 2.34 6.95
CA PRO A 90 -11.27 3.05 5.73
C PRO A 90 -10.52 2.13 4.76
N SER A 91 -10.86 2.17 3.47
CA SER A 91 -10.17 1.43 2.41
C SER A 91 -8.72 1.88 2.21
N HIS A 92 -8.40 3.10 2.63
CA HIS A 92 -7.09 3.72 2.55
C HIS A 92 -6.71 4.29 3.91
N ASP A 93 -5.47 4.09 4.33
CA ASP A 93 -4.89 4.71 5.53
C ASP A 93 -4.16 6.03 5.23
N PHE A 94 -4.38 6.58 4.04
CA PHE A 94 -3.93 7.88 3.58
C PHE A 94 -5.08 8.62 2.89
N GLU A 95 -4.96 9.93 2.82
CA GLU A 95 -5.96 10.80 2.19
C GLU A 95 -5.51 11.22 0.80
N TRP A 96 -6.43 11.18 -0.15
CA TRP A 96 -6.22 11.71 -1.49
C TRP A 96 -6.36 13.24 -1.47
N THR A 97 -5.38 13.92 -2.06
CA THR A 97 -5.36 15.37 -2.23
C THR A 97 -5.66 15.70 -3.68
N VAL A 98 -6.70 16.51 -3.90
CA VAL A 98 -7.07 17.00 -5.24
C VAL A 98 -6.02 17.99 -5.73
N ALA A 99 -5.51 17.80 -6.95
CA ALA A 99 -4.68 18.79 -7.63
C ALA A 99 -5.58 19.80 -8.33
N GLY A 100 -5.81 20.95 -7.69
CA GLY A 100 -6.67 22.00 -8.21
C GLY A 100 -6.00 22.86 -9.29
N ARG A 101 -6.72 23.88 -9.76
CA ARG A 101 -6.24 24.79 -10.81
C ARG A 101 -4.97 25.54 -10.44
N GLU A 102 -4.73 25.75 -9.14
CA GLU A 102 -3.51 26.36 -8.60
C GLU A 102 -2.25 25.54 -8.88
N ALA A 103 -2.40 24.23 -9.12
CA ALA A 103 -1.31 23.34 -9.47
C ALA A 103 -0.96 23.37 -10.97
N HIS A 104 -1.74 24.07 -11.80
CA HIS A 104 -1.50 24.11 -13.24
C HIS A 104 -0.32 25.02 -13.58
N VAL A 105 0.67 24.46 -14.27
CA VAL A 105 1.82 25.18 -14.79
C VAL A 105 1.56 25.51 -16.27
N PRO A 106 1.42 26.80 -16.63
CA PRO A 106 1.17 27.20 -18.01
C PRO A 106 2.46 27.14 -18.86
N GLY A 107 2.31 26.89 -20.16
CA GLY A 107 3.42 26.91 -21.10
C GLY A 107 3.02 26.30 -22.44
N ARG A 108 4.01 25.91 -23.26
CA ARG A 108 3.76 25.26 -24.56
C ARG A 108 3.20 23.83 -24.38
N HIS A 109 3.72 23.13 -23.38
CA HIS A 109 3.29 21.81 -22.91
C HIS A 109 2.89 21.94 -21.44
N PRO A 110 1.73 22.56 -21.15
CA PRO A 110 1.31 22.82 -19.78
C PRO A 110 1.03 21.51 -19.07
N HIS A 111 1.26 21.47 -17.75
CA HIS A 111 1.09 20.27 -16.94
C HIS A 111 0.63 20.63 -15.51
N ILE A 112 0.26 19.64 -14.72
CA ILE A 112 -0.22 19.79 -13.33
C ILE A 112 0.91 19.37 -12.40
N ALA A 113 1.36 20.27 -11.53
CA ALA A 113 2.35 19.98 -10.49
C ALA A 113 1.72 19.15 -9.36
N ILE A 114 2.38 18.07 -8.98
CA ILE A 114 1.91 17.12 -7.98
C ILE A 114 2.83 17.11 -6.76
N GLY A 115 2.22 16.93 -5.58
CA GLY A 115 2.93 16.82 -4.32
C GLY A 115 3.25 18.17 -3.69
N LYS A 116 3.58 18.16 -2.40
CA LYS A 116 3.93 19.37 -1.65
C LYS A 116 5.35 19.87 -1.97
N GLY A 117 6.21 18.96 -2.45
CA GLY A 117 7.62 19.24 -2.78
C GLY A 117 7.90 19.64 -4.23
N GLY A 118 6.91 19.60 -5.13
CA GLY A 118 7.03 20.12 -6.51
C GLY A 118 7.98 19.34 -7.44
N GLY A 119 7.99 18.01 -7.39
CA GLY A 119 8.92 17.16 -8.15
C GLY A 119 8.29 16.17 -9.15
N LEU A 120 6.98 16.19 -9.29
CA LEU A 120 6.23 15.30 -10.18
C LEU A 120 5.19 16.12 -10.92
N PHE A 121 5.05 15.89 -12.22
CA PHE A 121 4.14 16.64 -13.07
C PHE A 121 3.34 15.69 -13.95
N VAL A 122 2.07 16.00 -14.17
CA VAL A 122 1.14 15.15 -14.92
C VAL A 122 0.40 15.98 -15.95
N ASP A 123 0.27 15.47 -17.18
CA ASP A 123 -0.62 16.04 -18.19
C ASP A 123 -1.41 14.95 -18.91
N THR A 124 -2.57 15.30 -19.46
CA THR A 124 -3.43 14.42 -20.27
C THR A 124 -3.58 14.94 -21.70
N LEU A 125 -2.57 15.67 -22.18
CA LEU A 125 -2.64 16.42 -23.43
C LEU A 125 -2.14 15.59 -24.62
N GLY A 126 -2.55 15.96 -25.82
CA GLY A 126 -2.00 15.36 -27.04
C GLY A 126 -2.36 13.88 -27.25
N GLY A 127 -3.38 13.37 -26.55
CA GLY A 127 -3.79 11.97 -26.66
C GLY A 127 -3.07 11.02 -25.71
N THR A 128 -2.27 11.52 -24.76
CA THR A 128 -1.57 10.69 -23.78
C THR A 128 -1.72 11.25 -22.37
N LEU A 129 -1.73 10.36 -21.38
CA LEU A 129 -1.46 10.65 -19.98
C LEU A 129 0.05 10.52 -19.80
N THR A 130 0.70 11.63 -19.51
CA THR A 130 2.14 11.76 -19.40
C THR A 130 2.52 12.11 -17.96
N VAL A 131 3.56 11.46 -17.43
CA VAL A 131 4.13 11.79 -16.12
C VAL A 131 5.58 12.22 -16.28
N LYS A 132 5.95 13.36 -15.68
CA LYS A 132 7.28 13.99 -15.77
C LYS A 132 7.86 14.21 -14.37
N VAL A 133 9.18 14.26 -14.28
CA VAL A 133 9.93 14.54 -13.04
C VAL A 133 10.69 15.87 -13.08
N THR A 134 10.53 16.61 -14.18
CA THR A 134 11.13 17.92 -14.38
C THR A 134 10.03 18.89 -14.77
N ASP A 135 10.08 20.11 -14.24
CA ASP A 135 9.24 21.23 -14.67
C ASP A 135 9.72 21.70 -16.05
N ASP A 136 9.30 20.98 -17.10
CA ASP A 136 9.58 21.31 -18.49
C ASP A 136 8.25 21.51 -19.24
N THR A 137 7.96 22.78 -19.53
CA THR A 137 6.83 23.18 -20.36
C THR A 137 7.18 23.36 -21.83
N GLU A 138 8.42 23.13 -22.24
CA GLU A 138 8.90 23.23 -23.63
C GLU A 138 8.92 21.87 -24.35
N SER A 139 9.01 20.77 -23.60
CA SER A 139 8.93 19.39 -24.12
C SER A 139 7.67 18.64 -23.66
N PRO A 140 7.04 17.83 -24.54
CA PRO A 140 5.97 16.92 -24.13
C PRO A 140 6.50 15.69 -23.39
N ASP A 141 7.79 15.35 -23.49
CA ASP A 141 8.31 14.05 -23.07
C ASP A 141 8.15 13.77 -21.57
N GLY A 142 7.81 12.53 -21.23
CA GLY A 142 7.72 12.05 -19.84
C GLY A 142 8.51 10.78 -19.56
N ILE A 143 8.55 10.39 -18.27
CA ILE A 143 9.08 9.09 -17.83
C ILE A 143 8.04 7.97 -17.94
N TYR A 144 6.78 8.32 -18.19
CA TYR A 144 5.68 7.40 -18.39
C TYR A 144 4.64 8.04 -19.29
N GLU A 145 4.13 7.26 -20.23
CA GLU A 145 3.11 7.67 -21.20
C GLU A 145 2.14 6.51 -21.45
N GLU A 146 0.84 6.80 -21.45
CA GLU A 146 -0.18 5.88 -21.92
C GLU A 146 -1.31 6.63 -22.66
N PRO A 147 -1.96 6.02 -23.65
CA PRO A 147 -2.98 6.72 -24.45
C PRO A 147 -4.23 7.05 -23.63
N VAL A 148 -4.89 8.16 -23.96
CA VAL A 148 -6.21 8.57 -23.42
C VAL A 148 -7.28 8.52 -24.51
N GLU A 149 -8.54 8.37 -24.10
CA GLU A 149 -9.65 8.23 -25.07
C GLU A 149 -9.95 9.51 -25.85
N GLU A 150 -9.87 10.67 -25.19
CA GLU A 150 -10.14 11.98 -25.81
C GLU A 150 -8.83 12.78 -26.00
N PRO A 151 -8.29 12.86 -27.23
CA PRO A 151 -7.04 13.57 -27.47
C PRO A 151 -7.13 15.09 -27.35
N LEU A 152 -8.33 15.65 -27.46
CA LEU A 152 -8.59 17.09 -27.45
C LEU A 152 -9.08 17.59 -26.08
N GLN A 153 -8.62 16.97 -24.99
CA GLN A 153 -8.89 17.44 -23.63
C GLN A 153 -7.89 18.52 -23.18
N SER A 154 -8.32 19.36 -22.25
CA SER A 154 -7.47 20.30 -21.52
C SER A 154 -7.12 19.75 -20.14
N LEU A 155 -6.12 20.34 -19.47
CA LEU A 155 -5.75 19.95 -18.10
C LEU A 155 -6.93 20.05 -17.12
N ALA A 156 -7.85 20.99 -17.34
CA ALA A 156 -8.99 21.20 -16.44
C ALA A 156 -10.12 20.19 -16.64
N ASP A 157 -10.05 19.37 -17.70
CA ASP A 157 -11.08 18.37 -18.00
C ASP A 157 -10.78 17.01 -17.35
N ALA A 158 -9.54 16.79 -16.92
CA ALA A 158 -9.12 15.59 -16.19
C ALA A 158 -9.15 15.83 -14.68
N ASP A 159 -9.64 14.83 -13.94
CA ASP A 159 -9.54 14.85 -12.48
C ASP A 159 -8.23 14.19 -12.06
N VAL A 160 -7.43 14.89 -11.26
CA VAL A 160 -6.15 14.40 -10.76
C VAL A 160 -6.11 14.52 -9.24
N GLU A 161 -5.79 13.43 -8.58
CA GLU A 161 -5.55 13.41 -7.16
C GLU A 161 -4.30 12.60 -6.82
N TYR A 162 -3.69 12.91 -5.68
CA TYR A 162 -2.45 12.28 -5.26
C TYR A 162 -2.41 12.00 -3.76
N ALA A 163 -1.57 11.06 -3.36
CA ALA A 163 -1.24 10.79 -1.96
C ALA A 163 0.24 10.49 -1.82
N GLU A 164 0.89 11.06 -0.81
CA GLU A 164 2.29 10.82 -0.48
C GLU A 164 2.39 9.71 0.59
N VAL A 165 3.16 8.66 0.30
CA VAL A 165 3.37 7.49 1.16
C VAL A 165 4.86 7.19 1.21
N GLY A 166 5.56 7.78 2.18
CA GLY A 166 7.02 7.70 2.26
C GLY A 166 7.66 8.22 0.96
N PRO A 167 8.52 7.44 0.27
CA PRO A 167 9.09 7.81 -1.02
C PRO A 167 8.17 7.53 -2.23
N LEU A 168 6.94 7.07 -1.99
CA LEU A 168 5.98 6.78 -3.06
C LEU A 168 4.99 7.94 -3.19
N VAL A 169 4.69 8.33 -4.43
CA VAL A 169 3.57 9.22 -4.75
C VAL A 169 2.55 8.39 -5.52
N LEU A 170 1.39 8.19 -4.90
CA LEU A 170 0.25 7.53 -5.54
C LEU A 170 -0.53 8.59 -6.30
N LEU A 171 -0.84 8.32 -7.56
CA LEU A 171 -1.66 9.15 -8.41
C LEU A 171 -2.94 8.40 -8.74
N ARG A 172 -4.06 9.10 -8.73
CA ARG A 172 -5.25 8.67 -9.45
C ARG A 172 -5.64 9.75 -10.45
N VAL A 173 -5.76 9.35 -11.71
CA VAL A 173 -6.08 10.23 -12.83
C VAL A 173 -7.30 9.69 -13.53
N ARG A 174 -8.32 10.53 -13.72
CA ARG A 174 -9.46 10.24 -14.58
C ARG A 174 -9.42 11.20 -15.76
N PRO A 175 -8.93 10.75 -16.93
CA PRO A 175 -8.96 11.56 -18.14
C PRO A 175 -10.40 11.88 -18.56
N TYR A 176 -10.56 12.92 -19.37
CA TYR A 176 -11.87 13.38 -19.78
C TYR A 176 -12.68 12.31 -20.52
N LYS A 177 -13.96 12.18 -20.14
CA LYS A 177 -14.92 11.16 -20.61
C LYS A 177 -14.59 9.70 -20.30
N GLU A 178 -13.48 9.41 -19.63
CA GLU A 178 -13.22 8.06 -19.14
C GLU A 178 -14.02 7.80 -17.86
N THR A 179 -14.56 6.59 -17.74
CA THR A 179 -15.32 6.18 -16.54
C THR A 179 -14.42 5.64 -15.44
N ALA A 180 -13.27 5.07 -15.83
CA ALA A 180 -12.32 4.45 -14.91
C ALA A 180 -11.25 5.44 -14.45
N TRP A 181 -10.89 5.34 -13.17
CA TRP A 181 -9.70 5.97 -12.63
C TRP A 181 -8.48 5.12 -12.92
N ARG A 182 -7.43 5.74 -13.44
CA ARG A 182 -6.12 5.14 -13.64
C ARG A 182 -5.27 5.41 -12.42
N HIS A 183 -4.70 4.37 -11.83
CA HIS A 183 -3.89 4.51 -10.64
C HIS A 183 -2.43 4.24 -10.95
N LEU A 184 -1.58 5.21 -10.66
CA LEU A 184 -0.14 5.14 -10.91
C LEU A 184 0.61 5.24 -9.59
N VAL A 185 1.71 4.50 -9.47
CA VAL A 185 2.65 4.57 -8.36
C VAL A 185 3.95 5.12 -8.90
N PHE A 186 4.28 6.36 -8.51
CA PHE A 186 5.58 6.95 -8.75
C PHE A 186 6.51 6.65 -7.58
N ASN A 187 7.68 6.11 -7.87
CA ASN A 187 8.73 5.87 -6.88
C ASN A 187 9.82 6.94 -7.03
N SER A 188 9.94 7.84 -6.05
CA SER A 188 10.87 8.96 -6.11
C SER A 188 12.34 8.53 -6.01
N LEU A 189 12.64 7.36 -5.43
CA LEU A 189 14.01 6.85 -5.31
C LEU A 189 14.54 6.37 -6.67
N LEU A 190 13.67 5.71 -7.44
CA LEU A 190 14.01 5.11 -8.72
C LEU A 190 13.62 5.99 -9.92
N SER A 191 12.80 7.04 -9.70
CA SER A 191 12.19 7.86 -10.75
C SER A 191 11.43 7.02 -11.79
N THR A 192 10.70 6.01 -11.31
CA THR A 192 9.89 5.11 -12.14
C THR A 192 8.41 5.26 -11.81
N VAL A 193 7.56 5.01 -12.80
CA VAL A 193 6.10 4.98 -12.65
C VAL A 193 5.60 3.61 -13.04
N GLN A 194 4.69 3.06 -12.24
CA GLN A 194 3.99 1.82 -12.58
C GLN A 194 2.48 2.01 -12.42
N ARG A 195 1.71 1.57 -13.43
CA ARG A 195 0.25 1.52 -13.35
C ARG A 195 -0.19 0.31 -12.52
N LEU A 196 -0.97 0.57 -11.48
CA LEU A 196 -1.48 -0.40 -10.51
C LEU A 196 -2.92 -0.05 -10.10
N ASP A 197 -3.88 -0.34 -10.97
CA ASP A 197 -5.31 -0.01 -10.74
C ASP A 197 -5.90 -0.69 -9.49
N SER A 198 -5.32 -1.81 -9.05
CA SER A 198 -5.76 -2.55 -7.87
C SER A 198 -5.59 -1.80 -6.54
N ILE A 199 -4.90 -0.65 -6.51
CA ILE A 199 -4.84 0.22 -5.32
C ILE A 199 -6.10 1.07 -5.13
N GLY A 200 -6.91 1.22 -6.19
CA GLY A 200 -8.10 2.06 -6.18
C GLY A 200 -9.17 1.61 -5.19
N PRO A 201 -9.57 0.33 -5.16
CA PRO A 201 -10.59 -0.14 -4.23
C PRO A 201 -10.17 -0.09 -2.74
N ALA A 202 -8.93 -0.49 -2.45
CA ALA A 202 -8.33 -0.44 -1.11
C ALA A 202 -6.80 -0.52 -1.19
N CYS A 203 -6.11 0.25 -0.37
CA CYS A 203 -4.65 0.25 -0.31
C CYS A 203 -4.16 0.76 1.06
N HIS A 204 -3.25 0.03 1.68
CA HIS A 204 -2.69 0.34 2.98
C HIS A 204 -1.17 0.41 2.94
N ARG A 205 -0.59 1.17 3.86
CA ARG A 205 0.86 1.24 4.06
C ARG A 205 1.37 -0.06 4.67
N LEU A 206 2.48 -0.56 4.14
CA LEU A 206 3.27 -1.59 4.81
C LEU A 206 4.00 -0.98 6.02
N PRO A 207 4.35 -1.79 7.03
CA PRO A 207 5.08 -1.31 8.20
C PRO A 207 6.43 -0.72 7.81
N GLU A 208 6.94 0.20 8.65
CA GLU A 208 8.28 0.79 8.48
C GLU A 208 8.50 1.44 7.10
N ASP A 209 7.43 2.01 6.53
CA ASP A 209 7.42 2.65 5.20
C ASP A 209 7.98 1.75 4.08
N GLN A 210 7.88 0.43 4.23
CA GLN A 210 8.43 -0.55 3.27
C GLN A 210 7.70 -0.54 1.93
N GLY A 211 6.50 0.05 1.86
CA GLY A 211 5.73 0.20 0.64
C GLY A 211 4.22 0.20 0.90
N ILE A 212 3.47 -0.38 -0.03
CA ILE A 212 2.01 -0.47 0.02
C ILE A 212 1.52 -1.88 -0.27
N ILE A 213 0.37 -2.23 0.30
CA ILE A 213 -0.34 -3.49 0.07
C ILE A 213 -1.79 -3.21 -0.32
N PHE A 214 -2.30 -4.00 -1.25
CA PHE A 214 -3.63 -3.85 -1.84
C PHE A 214 -4.17 -5.24 -2.22
N PRO A 215 -5.47 -5.39 -2.50
CA PRO A 215 -6.06 -6.70 -2.82
C PRO A 215 -5.31 -7.42 -3.95
N GLY A 216 -4.85 -6.66 -4.95
CA GLY A 216 -4.06 -7.11 -6.10
C GLY A 216 -2.63 -7.54 -5.84
N GLY A 217 -2.06 -7.27 -4.66
CA GLY A 217 -0.63 -7.46 -4.44
C GLY A 217 0.03 -6.43 -3.53
N TYR A 218 1.31 -6.21 -3.73
CA TYR A 218 2.08 -5.21 -2.99
C TYR A 218 3.14 -4.57 -3.88
N TYR A 219 3.56 -3.37 -3.47
CA TYR A 219 4.64 -2.61 -4.09
C TYR A 219 5.60 -2.14 -3.01
N LEU A 220 6.87 -2.50 -3.11
CA LEU A 220 7.91 -2.08 -2.17
C LEU A 220 8.60 -0.80 -2.62
N THR A 221 9.14 -0.04 -1.68
CA THR A 221 9.97 1.15 -1.97
C THR A 221 11.25 0.82 -2.77
N THR A 222 11.68 -0.44 -2.75
CA THR A 222 12.75 -0.98 -3.61
C THR A 222 12.37 -1.07 -5.09
N GLY A 223 11.11 -0.79 -5.44
CA GLY A 223 10.55 -0.94 -6.79
C GLY A 223 10.03 -2.34 -7.12
N THR A 224 10.14 -3.30 -6.19
CA THR A 224 9.58 -4.63 -6.39
C THR A 224 8.06 -4.58 -6.30
N ALA A 225 7.39 -4.91 -7.41
CA ALA A 225 5.95 -5.08 -7.48
C ALA A 225 5.61 -6.55 -7.70
N LYS A 226 4.69 -7.10 -6.90
CA LYS A 226 4.16 -8.46 -7.09
C LYS A 226 2.65 -8.40 -7.09
N THR A 227 2.06 -8.84 -8.20
CA THR A 227 0.61 -8.93 -8.36
C THR A 227 0.14 -10.38 -8.25
N PHE A 228 -1.08 -10.57 -7.79
CA PHE A 228 -1.71 -11.88 -7.65
C PHE A 228 -3.05 -11.90 -8.38
N ASP A 229 -3.27 -12.94 -9.18
CA ASP A 229 -4.53 -13.12 -9.93
C ASP A 229 -5.74 -13.36 -9.00
N THR A 230 -5.50 -13.76 -7.75
CA THR A 230 -6.54 -14.02 -6.74
C THR A 230 -7.38 -12.78 -6.38
N ALA A 231 -6.94 -11.59 -6.75
CA ALA A 231 -7.65 -10.34 -6.48
C ALA A 231 -8.86 -10.13 -7.38
N GLU A 232 -8.82 -10.64 -8.62
CA GLU A 232 -9.92 -10.54 -9.58
C GLU A 232 -11.16 -11.33 -9.11
N GLU A 233 -10.96 -12.27 -8.19
CA GLU A 233 -12.04 -13.01 -7.56
C GLU A 233 -12.86 -12.16 -6.57
N LEU A 234 -12.38 -10.98 -6.14
CA LEU A 234 -13.07 -10.12 -5.19
C LEU A 234 -13.96 -9.10 -5.90
N ALA A 235 -15.25 -9.10 -5.57
CA ALA A 235 -16.21 -8.09 -6.02
C ALA A 235 -16.14 -6.87 -5.09
N GLU A 236 -15.72 -5.72 -5.63
CA GLU A 236 -15.54 -4.46 -4.88
C GLU A 236 -14.75 -4.69 -3.57
N PRO A 237 -13.45 -5.02 -3.67
CA PRO A 237 -12.67 -5.41 -2.50
C PRO A 237 -12.54 -4.26 -1.51
N VAL A 238 -12.82 -4.55 -0.25
CA VAL A 238 -12.70 -3.65 0.89
C VAL A 238 -11.67 -4.20 1.88
N PHE A 239 -10.99 -3.29 2.58
CA PHE A 239 -10.13 -3.65 3.69
C PHE A 239 -10.97 -4.03 4.91
N GLU A 240 -10.60 -5.13 5.58
CA GLU A 240 -11.28 -5.59 6.78
C GLU A 240 -10.46 -5.35 8.05
N GLY A 241 -9.13 -5.52 7.97
CA GLY A 241 -8.24 -5.36 9.10
C GLY A 241 -6.86 -5.95 8.87
N ALA A 242 -5.96 -5.67 9.80
CA ALA A 242 -4.63 -6.25 9.85
C ALA A 242 -4.39 -6.88 11.22
N VAL A 243 -3.87 -8.10 11.24
CA VAL A 243 -3.47 -8.80 12.48
C VAL A 243 -1.95 -8.80 12.56
N ARG A 244 -1.41 -8.06 13.53
CA ARG A 244 0.03 -8.07 13.82
C ARG A 244 0.33 -9.23 14.75
N SER A 245 1.28 -10.06 14.38
CA SER A 245 1.77 -11.13 15.24
C SER A 245 2.60 -10.55 16.39
N PRO A 246 2.47 -11.07 17.62
CA PRO A 246 3.33 -10.68 18.76
C PRO A 246 4.82 -10.96 18.54
N ASN A 247 5.20 -11.78 17.56
CA ASN A 247 6.61 -11.89 17.17
C ASN A 247 7.15 -10.59 16.55
N GLY A 248 6.30 -9.70 16.04
CA GLY A 248 6.70 -8.47 15.36
C GLY A 248 7.19 -8.66 13.92
N GLU A 249 7.26 -9.89 13.41
CA GLU A 249 7.74 -10.21 12.05
C GLU A 249 6.60 -10.29 11.04
N ASP A 250 5.43 -10.73 11.47
CA ASP A 250 4.34 -11.09 10.56
C ASP A 250 3.12 -10.19 10.74
N VAL A 251 2.55 -9.74 9.63
CA VAL A 251 1.28 -9.01 9.58
C VAL A 251 0.36 -9.69 8.57
N LEU A 252 -0.83 -10.09 9.01
CA LEU A 252 -1.86 -10.64 8.15
C LEU A 252 -2.80 -9.52 7.71
N TYR A 253 -2.78 -9.15 6.43
CA TYR A 253 -3.76 -8.22 5.88
C TYR A 253 -4.98 -8.99 5.39
N VAL A 254 -6.17 -8.50 5.75
CA VAL A 254 -7.44 -9.14 5.39
C VAL A 254 -8.23 -8.21 4.51
N PHE A 255 -8.54 -8.69 3.31
CA PHE A 255 -9.45 -8.07 2.36
C PHE A 255 -10.67 -8.95 2.15
N ARG A 256 -11.76 -8.34 1.70
CA ARG A 256 -13.04 -9.01 1.49
C ARG A 256 -13.81 -8.36 0.37
N SER A 257 -14.57 -9.15 -0.38
CA SER A 257 -15.58 -8.61 -1.28
C SER A 257 -16.66 -7.86 -0.50
N ARG A 258 -17.12 -6.71 -0.98
CA ARG A 258 -18.22 -5.97 -0.36
C ARG A 258 -19.51 -6.80 -0.26
N ASP A 259 -19.69 -7.77 -1.15
CA ASP A 259 -20.79 -8.72 -1.07
C ASP A 259 -20.67 -9.74 0.09
N GLY A 260 -19.55 -9.75 0.82
CA GLY A 260 -19.30 -10.61 1.97
C GLY A 260 -19.03 -12.09 1.64
N VAL A 261 -18.99 -12.49 0.36
CA VAL A 261 -18.91 -13.89 -0.05
C VAL A 261 -17.48 -14.42 -0.04
N ARG A 262 -16.49 -13.57 -0.34
CA ARG A 262 -15.09 -13.96 -0.45
C ARG A 262 -14.18 -13.16 0.47
N SER A 263 -13.11 -13.80 0.90
CA SER A 263 -12.08 -13.30 1.78
C SER A 263 -10.73 -13.60 1.14
N LEU A 264 -9.83 -12.63 1.22
CA LEU A 264 -8.44 -12.73 0.81
C LEU A 264 -7.57 -12.36 2.00
N LEU A 265 -6.65 -13.26 2.34
CA LEU A 265 -5.67 -13.03 3.40
C LEU A 265 -4.29 -12.96 2.76
N LEU A 266 -3.55 -11.90 3.06
CA LEU A 266 -2.19 -11.64 2.58
C LEU A 266 -1.21 -11.66 3.76
N PRO A 267 -0.51 -12.78 4.00
CA PRO A 267 0.51 -12.89 5.03
C PRO A 267 1.76 -12.13 4.59
N TYR A 268 2.08 -11.01 5.25
CA TYR A 268 3.28 -10.21 4.99
C TYR A 268 4.32 -10.44 6.07
N ASN A 269 5.58 -10.63 5.68
CA ASN A 269 6.71 -10.73 6.59
C ASN A 269 7.65 -9.52 6.46
N LEU A 270 7.91 -8.83 7.56
CA LEU A 270 8.72 -7.60 7.62
C LEU A 270 10.20 -7.85 7.29
N ILE A 271 10.76 -8.99 7.71
CA ILE A 271 12.19 -9.30 7.50
C ILE A 271 12.45 -9.62 6.03
N ARG A 272 11.63 -10.50 5.45
CA ARG A 272 11.72 -10.90 4.04
C ARG A 272 11.16 -9.85 3.08
N GLN A 273 10.36 -8.91 3.58
CA GLN A 273 9.61 -7.91 2.80
C GLN A 273 8.78 -8.55 1.70
N GLU A 274 8.13 -9.67 2.00
CA GLU A 274 7.40 -10.45 1.00
C GLU A 274 6.03 -10.84 1.54
N VAL A 275 5.03 -10.81 0.64
CA VAL A 275 3.75 -11.48 0.87
C VAL A 275 3.87 -12.94 0.44
N ALA A 276 3.63 -13.84 1.40
CA ALA A 276 3.55 -15.28 1.15
C ALA A 276 2.34 -15.62 0.27
N THR A 277 2.15 -16.91 -0.07
CA THR A 277 1.03 -17.34 -0.91
C THR A 277 -0.31 -16.82 -0.38
N PRO A 278 -1.07 -16.02 -1.16
CA PRO A 278 -2.38 -15.53 -0.77
C PRO A 278 -3.34 -16.67 -0.41
N LEU A 279 -4.14 -16.48 0.65
CA LEU A 279 -5.15 -17.44 1.07
C LEU A 279 -6.54 -16.91 0.72
N THR A 280 -7.24 -17.61 -0.18
CA THR A 280 -8.60 -17.28 -0.61
C THR A 280 -9.64 -18.28 -0.07
N GLY A 281 -10.79 -17.75 0.34
CA GLY A 281 -11.91 -18.55 0.83
C GLY A 281 -13.16 -17.70 1.09
N ARG A 282 -14.19 -18.29 1.69
CA ARG A 282 -15.43 -17.57 2.04
C ARG A 282 -15.36 -16.84 3.38
N GLY A 283 -14.54 -17.35 4.28
CA GLY A 283 -14.35 -16.81 5.61
C GLY A 283 -13.21 -17.50 6.32
N HIS A 284 -12.69 -16.86 7.35
CA HIS A 284 -11.63 -17.39 8.18
C HIS A 284 -11.98 -17.20 9.65
N ALA A 285 -11.39 -18.03 10.49
CA ALA A 285 -11.34 -17.87 11.93
C ALA A 285 -9.87 -17.97 12.36
N LEU A 286 -9.43 -17.01 13.16
CA LEU A 286 -8.12 -17.02 13.80
C LEU A 286 -8.34 -17.23 15.31
N LEU A 287 -7.81 -18.32 15.83
CA LEU A 287 -7.87 -18.63 17.26
C LEU A 287 -6.68 -17.98 18.00
N ASP A 288 -6.83 -17.79 19.31
CA ASP A 288 -5.84 -17.13 20.15
C ASP A 288 -4.47 -17.82 20.15
N ASP A 289 -4.44 -19.13 19.91
CA ASP A 289 -3.21 -19.93 19.81
C ASP A 289 -2.53 -19.86 18.43
N GLY A 290 -3.05 -19.05 17.51
CA GLY A 290 -2.54 -18.89 16.14
C GLY A 290 -3.05 -19.93 15.15
N THR A 291 -4.01 -20.77 15.54
CA THR A 291 -4.67 -21.67 14.59
C THR A 291 -5.54 -20.85 13.63
N LEU A 292 -5.17 -20.86 12.34
CA LEU A 292 -5.96 -20.26 11.27
C LEU A 292 -6.79 -21.35 10.60
N VAL A 293 -8.11 -21.15 10.54
CA VAL A 293 -9.04 -22.00 9.81
C VAL A 293 -9.66 -21.18 8.68
N LEU A 294 -9.58 -21.67 7.45
CA LEU A 294 -10.17 -21.05 6.26
C LEU A 294 -11.25 -21.95 5.68
N LEU A 295 -12.43 -21.37 5.51
CA LEU A 295 -13.54 -21.99 4.78
C LEU A 295 -13.29 -21.82 3.28
N ARG A 296 -13.05 -22.91 2.57
CA ARG A 296 -12.80 -22.88 1.14
C ARG A 296 -14.07 -22.54 0.36
N ASP A 297 -13.90 -21.90 -0.78
CA ASP A 297 -14.99 -21.77 -1.73
C ASP A 297 -15.35 -23.17 -2.28
N SER A 298 -16.64 -23.43 -2.42
CA SER A 298 -17.16 -24.69 -2.97
C SER A 298 -17.81 -24.37 -4.31
N PRO A 299 -17.33 -24.96 -5.42
CA PRO A 299 -17.88 -24.71 -6.75
C PRO A 299 -19.35 -25.16 -6.86
N ASP A 300 -19.74 -26.17 -6.08
CA ASP A 300 -21.09 -26.75 -6.07
C ASP A 300 -22.10 -25.97 -5.20
N GLY A 301 -21.70 -24.81 -4.67
CA GLY A 301 -22.58 -23.98 -3.83
C GLY A 301 -22.77 -24.53 -2.41
N PRO A 302 -23.91 -24.23 -1.75
CA PRO A 302 -24.20 -24.69 -0.39
C PRO A 302 -24.26 -26.21 -0.31
N ALA A 303 -23.49 -26.80 0.61
CA ALA A 303 -23.39 -28.24 0.78
C ALA A 303 -23.53 -28.62 2.26
N ARG A 304 -23.78 -29.89 2.55
CA ARG A 304 -23.81 -30.40 3.94
C ARG A 304 -22.40 -30.54 4.54
N VAL A 305 -21.40 -30.68 3.68
CA VAL A 305 -19.99 -30.83 4.05
C VAL A 305 -19.23 -29.69 3.42
N HIS A 306 -18.45 -28.98 4.23
CA HIS A 306 -17.66 -27.85 3.77
C HIS A 306 -16.16 -28.15 3.94
N PRO A 307 -15.36 -28.03 2.87
CA PRO A 307 -13.92 -28.18 2.99
C PRO A 307 -13.32 -27.02 3.79
N LEU A 308 -12.56 -27.37 4.83
CA LEU A 308 -11.78 -26.44 5.64
C LEU A 308 -10.30 -26.69 5.43
N GLN A 309 -9.51 -25.62 5.44
CA GLN A 309 -8.07 -25.70 5.56
C GLN A 309 -7.64 -25.14 6.92
N ARG A 310 -6.65 -25.79 7.54
CA ARG A 310 -6.13 -25.42 8.85
C ARG A 310 -4.62 -25.26 8.79
N TRP A 311 -4.12 -24.16 9.34
CA TRP A 311 -2.70 -23.91 9.54
C TRP A 311 -2.43 -23.56 10.99
N GLN A 312 -1.22 -23.90 11.43
CA GLN A 312 -0.62 -23.24 12.59
C GLN A 312 0.13 -22.02 12.08
N THR A 313 -0.26 -20.83 12.54
CA THR A 313 0.30 -19.55 12.07
C THR A 313 0.96 -18.79 13.22
N PRO A 314 1.83 -17.81 12.93
CA PRO A 314 2.43 -16.97 13.96
C PRO A 314 1.44 -15.97 14.59
N TYR A 315 0.26 -15.78 14.01
CA TYR A 315 -0.74 -14.78 14.44
C TYR A 315 -1.48 -15.19 15.72
N VAL A 316 -0.77 -15.23 16.83
CA VAL A 316 -1.33 -15.53 18.16
C VAL A 316 -1.86 -14.26 18.83
N SER A 317 -2.76 -14.39 19.81
CA SER A 317 -3.21 -13.25 20.60
C SER A 317 -2.11 -12.78 21.57
N ASP A 318 -2.17 -11.49 21.96
CA ASP A 318 -1.24 -10.93 22.96
C ASP A 318 -1.35 -11.66 24.31
N THR A 319 -2.56 -12.07 24.69
CA THR A 319 -2.81 -12.83 25.93
C THR A 319 -2.16 -14.22 25.87
N TYR A 320 -2.26 -14.89 24.73
CA TYR A 320 -1.62 -16.19 24.54
C TYR A 320 -0.09 -16.06 24.52
N ALA A 321 0.46 -15.04 23.84
CA ALA A 321 1.89 -14.77 23.85
C ALA A 321 2.42 -14.48 25.28
N ALA A 322 1.70 -13.65 26.05
CA ALA A 322 2.07 -13.29 27.42
C ALA A 322 1.98 -14.46 28.41
N SER A 323 1.20 -15.51 28.11
CA SER A 323 1.13 -16.71 28.95
C SER A 323 2.39 -17.59 28.89
N ARG A 324 3.26 -17.36 27.90
CA ARG A 324 4.49 -18.13 27.73
C ARG A 324 5.60 -17.59 28.64
N PRO A 325 6.51 -18.44 29.15
CA PRO A 325 7.62 -17.99 29.98
C PRO A 325 8.47 -16.97 29.23
N ALA A 326 8.75 -15.83 29.86
CA ALA A 326 9.67 -14.85 29.32
C ALA A 326 11.07 -15.47 29.19
N GLY A 327 11.73 -15.23 28.06
CA GLY A 327 13.13 -15.58 27.90
C GLY A 327 14.02 -14.84 28.89
N THR A 328 15.21 -15.35 29.14
CA THR A 328 16.24 -14.68 29.96
C THR A 328 17.37 -14.18 29.06
N GLY A 329 17.93 -13.02 29.37
CA GLY A 329 19.13 -12.50 28.71
C GLY A 329 18.89 -11.24 27.88
N PRO A 330 19.93 -10.77 27.16
CA PRO A 330 19.93 -9.46 26.50
C PRO A 330 18.83 -9.29 25.45
N LEU A 331 18.62 -10.30 24.62
CA LEU A 331 17.55 -10.32 23.61
C LEU A 331 16.16 -10.20 24.23
N ALA A 332 15.92 -10.88 25.36
CA ALA A 332 14.64 -10.81 26.06
C ALA A 332 14.40 -9.44 26.71
N ARG A 333 15.45 -8.72 27.12
CA ARG A 333 15.34 -7.36 27.68
C ARG A 333 14.91 -6.34 26.61
N THR A 334 15.42 -6.46 25.39
CA THR A 334 15.06 -5.58 24.27
C THR A 334 13.64 -5.84 23.78
N GLY A 335 13.22 -7.11 23.79
CA GLY A 335 11.90 -7.54 23.33
C GLY A 335 11.90 -7.88 21.83
N ASN A 336 11.20 -8.96 21.47
CA ASN A 336 11.28 -9.51 20.12
C ASN A 336 10.81 -8.53 19.04
N ALA A 337 9.73 -7.80 19.28
CA ALA A 337 9.18 -6.87 18.30
C ALA A 337 10.16 -5.72 17.97
N ASP A 338 10.93 -5.23 18.95
CA ASP A 338 11.92 -4.17 18.70
C ASP A 338 13.18 -4.71 18.01
N LEU A 339 13.61 -5.92 18.39
CA LEU A 339 14.70 -6.63 17.69
C LEU A 339 14.36 -6.86 16.23
N VAL A 340 13.17 -7.38 15.95
CA VAL A 340 12.71 -7.69 14.59
C VAL A 340 12.63 -6.43 13.75
N ARG A 341 12.06 -5.34 14.27
CA ARG A 341 12.01 -4.06 13.56
C ARG A 341 13.41 -3.54 13.24
N GLY A 342 14.34 -3.57 14.20
CA GLY A 342 15.72 -3.15 13.96
C GLY A 342 16.47 -4.04 12.97
N ILE A 343 16.29 -5.37 13.03
CA ILE A 343 16.87 -6.32 12.08
C ILE A 343 16.28 -6.12 10.69
N SER A 344 14.96 -5.93 10.58
CA SER A 344 14.26 -5.66 9.32
C SER A 344 14.79 -4.37 8.67
N ASP A 345 14.95 -3.29 9.43
CA ASP A 345 15.53 -2.04 8.94
C ASP A 345 16.99 -2.24 8.47
N CYS A 346 17.80 -2.98 9.24
CA CYS A 346 19.19 -3.28 8.84
C CYS A 346 19.28 -4.12 7.55
N LEU A 347 18.39 -5.10 7.39
CA LEU A 347 18.33 -5.93 6.18
C LEU A 347 17.78 -5.13 5.00
N ALA A 348 16.82 -4.23 5.21
CA ALA A 348 16.32 -3.32 4.19
C ALA A 348 17.45 -2.45 3.64
N LEU A 349 18.30 -1.89 4.52
CA LEU A 349 19.50 -1.15 4.13
C LEU A 349 20.47 -2.01 3.31
N ALA A 350 20.72 -3.25 3.75
CA ALA A 350 21.62 -4.16 3.06
C ALA A 350 21.10 -4.58 1.67
N HIS A 351 19.80 -4.85 1.53
CA HIS A 351 19.16 -5.14 0.25
C HIS A 351 19.14 -3.90 -0.65
N GLY A 352 18.87 -2.72 -0.09
CA GLY A 352 18.89 -1.45 -0.82
C GLY A 352 20.21 -1.20 -1.54
N VAL A 353 21.34 -1.54 -0.90
CA VAL A 353 22.68 -1.43 -1.51
C VAL A 353 22.91 -2.45 -2.63
N ARG A 354 22.31 -3.64 -2.54
CA ARG A 354 22.56 -4.75 -3.48
C ARG A 354 21.66 -4.72 -4.70
N ASP A 355 20.39 -4.39 -4.48
CA ASP A 355 19.31 -4.68 -5.44
C ASP A 355 18.77 -3.42 -6.11
N MET A 356 18.96 -2.22 -5.54
CA MET A 356 18.48 -0.98 -6.14
C MET A 356 19.46 -0.43 -7.17
N THR A 357 18.90 0.18 -8.22
CA THR A 357 19.71 0.95 -9.17
C THR A 357 20.31 2.14 -8.45
N PRO A 358 21.63 2.35 -8.52
CA PRO A 358 22.30 3.43 -7.78
C PRO A 358 21.88 4.80 -8.33
N THR A 359 21.10 5.54 -7.57
CA THR A 359 20.73 6.93 -7.83
C THR A 359 21.17 7.83 -6.66
N THR A 360 21.34 9.13 -6.91
CA THR A 360 21.62 10.10 -5.83
C THR A 360 20.54 10.06 -4.74
N ALA A 361 19.27 9.86 -5.15
CA ALA A 361 18.15 9.74 -4.22
C ALA A 361 18.26 8.48 -3.34
N VAL A 362 18.63 7.33 -3.92
CA VAL A 362 18.85 6.07 -3.18
C VAL A 362 19.96 6.23 -2.14
N TYR A 363 21.11 6.82 -2.49
CA TYR A 363 22.20 7.02 -1.52
C TYR A 363 21.85 8.05 -0.44
N GLY A 364 21.13 9.11 -0.80
CA GLY A 364 20.63 10.09 0.16
C GLY A 364 19.67 9.45 1.17
N GLN A 365 18.72 8.65 0.68
CA GLN A 365 17.79 7.89 1.51
C GLN A 365 18.52 6.87 2.38
N LEU A 366 19.46 6.11 1.82
CA LEU A 366 20.27 5.13 2.54
C LEU A 366 21.01 5.76 3.73
N ALA A 367 21.67 6.92 3.52
CA ALA A 367 22.37 7.64 4.58
C ALA A 367 21.42 8.15 5.67
N ALA A 368 20.23 8.62 5.28
CA ALA A 368 19.19 9.06 6.22
C ALA A 368 18.63 7.88 7.02
N ASP A 369 18.39 6.74 6.38
CA ASP A 369 17.84 5.52 6.99
C ASP A 369 18.83 4.90 7.97
N CYS A 370 20.13 4.87 7.65
CA CYS A 370 21.16 4.46 8.59
C CYS A 370 21.15 5.31 9.86
N GLY A 371 20.99 6.63 9.72
CA GLY A 371 20.88 7.54 10.86
C GLY A 371 19.62 7.27 11.70
N ARG A 372 18.46 7.13 11.05
CA ARG A 372 17.20 6.82 11.75
C ARG A 372 17.26 5.48 12.48
N ALA A 373 17.87 4.45 11.89
CA ALA A 373 18.04 3.16 12.54
C ALA A 373 18.91 3.26 13.81
N GLN A 374 20.05 3.97 13.74
CA GLN A 374 20.92 4.19 14.89
C GLN A 374 20.22 4.96 16.03
N ASP A 375 19.43 5.97 15.69
CA ASP A 375 18.71 6.78 16.66
C ASP A 375 17.54 6.01 17.31
N ARG A 376 16.86 5.15 16.54
CA ARG A 376 15.66 4.43 16.97
C ARG A 376 15.97 3.20 17.81
N TYR A 377 17.05 2.48 17.50
CA TYR A 377 17.36 1.20 18.12
C TYR A 377 18.66 1.28 18.92
N HIS A 378 18.56 1.73 20.17
CA HIS A 378 19.72 1.87 21.05
C HIS A 378 20.50 0.56 21.27
N TRP A 379 19.81 -0.58 21.18
CA TRP A 379 20.41 -1.90 21.34
C TRP A 379 21.40 -2.26 20.23
N LEU A 380 21.39 -1.57 19.07
CA LEU A 380 22.37 -1.78 18.00
C LEU A 380 23.81 -1.50 18.44
N SER A 381 24.00 -0.69 19.49
CA SER A 381 25.32 -0.39 20.07
C SER A 381 25.72 -1.35 21.19
N ASP A 382 24.85 -2.28 21.59
CA ASP A 382 25.12 -3.23 22.67
C ASP A 382 26.11 -4.32 22.21
N PRO A 383 27.29 -4.45 22.84
CA PRO A 383 28.24 -5.51 22.53
C PRO A 383 27.69 -6.93 22.74
N GLU A 384 26.74 -7.12 23.66
CA GLU A 384 26.11 -8.43 23.89
C GLU A 384 25.19 -8.84 22.72
N LEU A 385 24.83 -7.90 21.85
CA LEU A 385 23.93 -8.09 20.71
C LEU A 385 24.64 -7.95 19.35
N GLY A 386 25.97 -7.89 19.34
CA GLY A 386 26.80 -7.93 18.13
C GLY A 386 27.19 -6.57 17.54
N SER A 387 26.93 -5.45 18.24
CA SER A 387 27.41 -4.10 17.87
C SER A 387 27.17 -3.68 16.42
N LEU A 388 25.96 -3.89 15.90
CA LEU A 388 25.56 -3.50 14.54
C LEU A 388 25.68 -1.99 14.24
N ALA A 389 25.81 -1.15 15.26
CA ALA A 389 26.01 0.29 15.09
C ALA A 389 27.28 0.66 14.31
N GLU A 390 28.37 -0.12 14.46
CA GLU A 390 29.63 0.10 13.75
C GLU A 390 29.51 -0.10 12.22
N PRO A 391 29.07 -1.28 11.72
CA PRO A 391 28.90 -1.47 10.27
C PRO A 391 27.84 -0.53 9.67
N LEU A 392 26.79 -0.15 10.42
CA LEU A 392 25.84 0.87 9.99
C LEU A 392 26.48 2.25 9.84
N GLY A 393 27.40 2.60 10.74
CA GLY A 393 28.17 3.84 10.67
C GLY A 393 29.07 3.90 9.45
N GLU A 394 29.76 2.80 9.15
CA GLU A 394 30.60 2.67 7.95
C GLU A 394 29.76 2.77 6.66
N LEU A 395 28.60 2.10 6.62
CA LEU A 395 27.68 2.17 5.49
C LEU A 395 27.19 3.59 5.26
N ARG A 396 26.79 4.29 6.31
CA ARG A 396 26.36 5.68 6.26
C ARG A 396 27.46 6.60 5.74
N ALA A 397 28.67 6.48 6.27
CA ALA A 397 29.81 7.29 5.85
C ALA A 397 30.14 7.06 4.37
N THR A 398 30.11 5.80 3.93
CA THR A 398 30.34 5.44 2.52
C THR A 398 29.26 6.02 1.61
N ALA A 399 27.99 5.91 1.99
CA ALA A 399 26.87 6.47 1.22
C ALA A 399 26.98 8.00 1.08
N GLN A 400 27.38 8.69 2.15
CA GLN A 400 27.62 10.14 2.13
C GLN A 400 28.79 10.52 1.22
N GLN A 401 29.88 9.74 1.23
CA GLN A 401 31.00 9.97 0.34
C GLN A 401 30.59 9.80 -1.13
N VAL A 402 29.88 8.72 -1.46
CA VAL A 402 29.37 8.47 -2.82
C VAL A 402 28.45 9.61 -3.28
N LEU A 403 27.58 10.11 -2.40
CA LEU A 403 26.69 11.24 -2.71
C LEU A 403 27.45 12.55 -2.99
N ALA A 404 28.53 12.81 -2.24
CA ALA A 404 29.41 13.96 -2.48
C ALA A 404 30.10 13.86 -3.85
N GLU A 405 30.58 12.67 -4.22
CA GLU A 405 31.18 12.42 -5.54
C GLU A 405 30.18 12.59 -6.68
N PHE A 406 28.96 12.07 -6.55
CA PHE A 406 27.89 12.28 -7.53
C PHE A 406 27.59 13.77 -7.74
N THR A 407 27.50 14.53 -6.65
CA THR A 407 27.24 15.97 -6.70
C THR A 407 28.40 16.71 -7.39
N ALA A 408 29.65 16.33 -7.10
CA ALA A 408 30.82 16.89 -7.75
C ALA A 408 30.83 16.60 -9.27
N VAL A 409 30.52 15.37 -9.68
CA VAL A 409 30.44 14.98 -11.10
C VAL A 409 29.32 15.72 -11.82
N GLN A 410 28.14 15.86 -11.19
CA GLN A 410 27.02 16.63 -11.75
C GLN A 410 27.40 18.10 -11.96
N GLU A 411 28.03 18.73 -10.97
CA GLU A 411 28.46 20.13 -11.07
C GLU A 411 29.55 20.32 -12.12
N LEU A 412 30.50 19.39 -12.24
CA LEU A 412 31.51 19.42 -13.32
C LEU A 412 30.87 19.25 -14.70
N THR A 413 29.89 18.34 -14.83
CA THR A 413 29.17 18.10 -16.08
C THR A 413 28.37 19.33 -16.49
N ARG A 414 27.67 19.96 -15.54
CA ARG A 414 26.93 21.21 -15.75
C ARG A 414 27.84 22.33 -16.23
N ARG A 415 28.99 22.54 -15.56
CA ARG A 415 29.99 23.53 -15.99
C ARG A 415 30.54 23.26 -17.38
N ALA A 416 30.76 21.99 -17.73
CA ALA A 416 31.22 21.62 -19.06
C ALA A 416 30.15 21.90 -20.13
N ALA A 417 28.87 21.64 -19.84
CA ALA A 417 27.76 21.97 -20.72
C ALA A 417 27.61 23.49 -20.91
N ASP A 418 27.63 24.26 -19.82
CA ASP A 418 27.58 25.73 -19.86
C ASP A 418 28.72 26.30 -20.71
N ALA A 419 29.94 25.78 -20.53
CA ALA A 419 31.11 26.20 -21.31
C ALA A 419 31.00 25.84 -22.80
N LEU A 420 30.42 24.68 -23.12
CA LEU A 420 30.15 24.25 -24.49
C LEU A 420 29.11 25.16 -25.16
N GLU A 421 28.02 25.48 -24.46
CA GLU A 421 26.96 26.35 -24.94
C GLU A 421 27.46 27.79 -25.15
N GLU A 422 28.25 28.32 -24.21
CA GLU A 422 28.88 29.62 -24.36
C GLU A 422 29.80 29.65 -25.59
N THR A 423 30.59 28.60 -25.79
CA THR A 423 31.49 28.47 -26.94
C THR A 423 30.71 28.36 -28.26
N SER A 424 29.63 27.58 -28.29
CA SER A 424 28.72 27.45 -29.44
C SER A 424 28.08 28.79 -29.80
N THR A 425 27.64 29.55 -28.79
CA THR A 425 27.05 30.88 -28.96
C THR A 425 28.08 31.86 -29.53
N ARG A 426 29.31 31.86 -29.01
CA ARG A 426 30.43 32.67 -29.50
C ARG A 426 30.77 32.32 -30.96
N ILE A 427 30.89 31.03 -31.30
CA ILE A 427 31.15 30.57 -32.67
C ILE A 427 30.02 31.03 -33.61
N THR A 428 28.76 30.84 -33.22
CA THR A 428 27.59 31.24 -34.01
C THR A 428 27.58 32.75 -34.27
N ALA A 429 27.89 33.56 -33.24
CA ALA A 429 28.03 35.01 -33.37
C ALA A 429 29.17 35.39 -34.31
N LEU A 430 30.31 34.70 -34.26
CA LEU A 430 31.46 34.92 -35.13
C LEU A 430 31.13 34.59 -36.59
N VAL A 431 30.49 33.45 -36.85
CA VAL A 431 30.05 33.02 -38.19
C VAL A 431 29.04 34.02 -38.76
N ARG A 432 28.08 34.50 -37.97
CA ARG A 432 27.14 35.56 -38.36
C ARG A 432 27.88 36.85 -38.76
N ARG A 433 28.89 37.25 -37.98
CA ARG A 433 29.71 38.45 -38.25
C ARG A 433 30.52 38.33 -39.54
N VAL A 434 31.14 37.18 -39.80
CA VAL A 434 31.90 36.92 -41.04
C VAL A 434 30.97 36.90 -42.26
N ARG A 435 29.82 36.22 -42.17
CA ARG A 435 28.81 36.22 -43.26
C ARG A 435 28.25 37.61 -43.54
N GLY A 436 28.06 38.44 -42.51
CA GLY A 436 27.64 39.84 -42.66
C GLY A 436 28.68 40.70 -43.38
N ARG A 437 29.99 40.49 -43.11
CA ARG A 437 31.08 41.22 -43.77
C ARG A 437 31.28 40.81 -45.24
N CYS A 438 31.08 39.53 -45.58
CA CYS A 438 31.21 39.05 -46.96
C CYS A 438 30.09 39.53 -47.91
N ARG A 439 28.92 39.91 -47.39
CA ARG A 439 27.82 40.47 -48.21
C ARG A 439 27.97 41.98 -48.47
N GLY A 440 28.92 42.67 -47.82
CA GLY A 440 29.11 44.12 -47.93
C GLY A 440 30.13 44.59 -48.97
N ARG A 441 30.70 43.72 -49.81
CA ARG A 441 31.68 44.12 -50.84
C ARG A 441 30.99 44.13 -52.22
N PRO A 442 30.62 45.31 -52.78
CA PRO A 442 30.12 45.37 -54.15
C PRO A 442 31.26 44.97 -55.11
N PRO A 443 30.95 44.32 -56.26
CA PRO A 443 31.95 43.99 -57.24
C PRO A 443 32.60 45.29 -57.74
N ARG A 444 33.92 45.42 -57.57
CA ARG A 444 34.68 46.49 -58.23
C ARG A 444 34.65 46.21 -59.72
N GLY A 445 33.84 46.99 -60.44
CA GLY A 445 33.88 47.06 -61.90
C GLY A 445 35.30 47.39 -62.36
N TRP A 446 35.83 46.56 -63.25
CA TRP A 446 36.99 46.91 -64.05
C TRP A 446 36.50 47.79 -65.20
N SER A 447 37.08 48.97 -65.34
CA SER A 447 36.85 49.87 -66.47
C SER A 447 38.17 50.55 -66.81
N GLY A 448 38.56 50.46 -68.08
CA GLY A 448 39.67 51.21 -68.68
C GLY A 448 40.96 50.43 -68.79
#